data_AF-A0A960BMM7-F1
#
_entry.id   AF-A0A960BMM7-F1
#
_cell.length_a   1.000
_cell.length_b   1.000
_cell.length_c   1.000
_cell.angle_alpha   90.00
_cell.angle_beta   90.00
_cell.angle_gamma   90.00
#
_symmetry.space_group_name_H-M   'P 1'
#
loop_
_entity.id
_entity.type
_entity.pdbx_description
1 polymer ?
#
loop_
_entity_poly.entity_id
_entity_poly.type
_entity_poly.pdbx_seq_one_letter_code
_entity_poly.pdbx_strand_id
1 'polypeptide(L)'
;MSGLDSMLAPLWLDRGWARAAWWVWLLAGSAATVLAGVVLLGWLVPPLGRVFPAWWLLMQPNVAVSVLALGVSLLARRLWVSVPLVLVAFLLAGSALVGRDSEPGTLETVLDVGVVSASQGVMAVQSAWWIICACILALLVVLLPGQHVLISLATLFVVMFTAVLVIANLLSAGSLLGQSKVQITSPMSSVTFMLLTTSWVAAWMRWGAWRPVLERGIAAVSLRWLIGFSLVVPLFAAVTWQAMVDVAGWAAAVATAVAVSLVLVAALAGSALLFRRMRALEGSVRRQAVTDETTGLLNQGAYWQFGSAVLQQAARAEQQASIIVYDLDGLKQVNDQYGHEEGTKLLVCFATALRAATRGADLVARIGGD
;
A
#
# COMPACT_ATOMS: atom_id res chain seq x y z
N MET A 1 29.89 -0.25 -6.64
CA MET A 1 28.51 -0.01 -6.16
C MET A 1 28.49 -0.13 -4.62
N SER A 2 29.34 0.67 -3.97
CA SER A 2 29.73 0.57 -2.57
C SER A 2 29.89 2.00 -2.02
N GLY A 3 29.37 2.29 -0.83
CA GLY A 3 29.53 3.56 -0.11
C GLY A 3 28.50 4.66 -0.43
N LEU A 4 28.36 5.04 -1.70
CA LEU A 4 27.50 6.17 -2.11
C LEU A 4 25.99 5.94 -1.87
N ASP A 5 25.48 4.74 -2.15
CA ASP A 5 24.06 4.42 -1.95
C ASP A 5 23.66 4.40 -0.46
N SER A 6 24.60 4.09 0.45
CA SER A 6 24.35 4.15 1.89
C SER A 6 24.36 5.56 2.47
N MET A 7 25.11 6.50 1.88
CA MET A 7 25.12 7.91 2.31
C MET A 7 23.93 8.69 1.75
N LEU A 8 23.34 8.22 0.64
CA LEU A 8 22.11 8.75 0.05
C LEU A 8 20.83 8.25 0.76
N ALA A 9 20.96 7.48 1.84
CA ALA A 9 19.83 7.03 2.63
C ALA A 9 19.05 8.27 3.16
N PRO A 10 17.77 8.41 2.81
CA PRO A 10 17.04 9.63 3.07
C PRO A 10 16.82 9.89 4.57
N LEU A 11 17.44 10.97 5.07
CA LEU A 11 17.24 11.54 6.42
C LEU A 11 15.79 12.00 6.72
N TRP A 12 14.87 11.89 5.76
CA TRP A 12 13.44 12.23 5.88
C TRP A 12 12.52 11.01 6.10
N LEU A 13 13.06 9.84 6.46
CA LEU A 13 12.29 8.77 7.11
C LEU A 13 11.93 9.22 8.54
N ASP A 14 11.10 10.24 8.62
CA ASP A 14 10.64 10.82 9.86
C ASP A 14 9.86 9.76 10.66
N ARG A 15 10.35 9.45 11.87
CA ARG A 15 9.78 8.43 12.75
C ARG A 15 8.32 8.72 13.16
N GLY A 16 7.79 9.91 12.82
CA GLY A 16 6.40 10.30 13.06
C GLY A 16 5.36 9.44 12.34
N TRP A 17 5.52 9.20 11.04
CA TRP A 17 4.52 8.47 10.23
C TRP A 17 4.41 6.99 10.60
N ALA A 18 5.55 6.35 10.87
CA ALA A 18 5.56 4.95 11.32
C ALA A 18 4.88 4.78 12.70
N ARG A 19 5.02 5.78 13.59
CA ARG A 19 4.31 5.80 14.88
C ARG A 19 2.81 6.01 14.69
N ALA A 20 2.40 6.95 13.84
CA ALA A 20 0.98 7.16 13.54
C ALA A 20 0.32 5.92 12.93
N ALA A 21 0.96 5.30 11.93
CA ALA A 21 0.47 4.05 11.34
C ALA A 21 0.39 2.90 12.35
N TRP A 22 1.33 2.84 13.31
CA TRP A 22 1.27 1.84 14.37
C TRP A 22 0.04 2.01 15.27
N TRP A 23 -0.26 3.25 15.70
CA TRP A 23 -1.44 3.55 16.49
C TRP A 23 -2.72 3.26 15.73
N VAL A 24 -2.82 3.64 14.46
CA VAL A 24 -4.00 3.34 13.62
C VAL A 24 -4.19 1.84 13.46
N TRP A 25 -3.12 1.08 13.20
CA TRP A 25 -3.19 -0.39 13.12
C TRP A 25 -3.75 -0.98 14.42
N LEU A 26 -3.16 -0.61 15.55
CA LEU A 26 -3.53 -1.15 16.86
C LEU A 26 -4.96 -0.79 17.25
N LEU A 27 -5.33 0.49 17.15
CA LEU A 27 -6.65 0.99 17.54
C LEU A 27 -7.76 0.43 16.65
N ALA A 28 -7.60 0.51 15.32
CA ALA A 28 -8.63 0.02 14.40
C ALA A 28 -8.79 -1.50 14.46
N GLY A 29 -7.69 -2.24 14.58
CA GLY A 29 -7.71 -3.70 14.70
C GLY A 29 -8.32 -4.16 16.02
N SER A 30 -7.98 -3.51 17.12
CA SER A 30 -8.56 -3.80 18.44
C SER A 30 -10.05 -3.45 18.48
N ALA A 31 -10.43 -2.29 17.93
CA ALA A 31 -11.83 -1.88 17.87
C ALA A 31 -12.69 -2.87 17.06
N ALA A 32 -12.23 -3.30 15.88
CA ALA A 32 -12.95 -4.31 15.09
C ALA A 32 -13.13 -5.63 15.86
N THR A 33 -12.07 -6.09 16.53
CA THR A 33 -12.06 -7.35 17.29
C THR A 33 -12.99 -7.28 18.50
N VAL A 34 -12.94 -6.16 19.25
CA VAL A 34 -13.81 -5.94 20.42
C VAL A 34 -15.27 -5.84 19.99
N LEU A 35 -15.58 -5.06 18.95
CA LEU A 35 -16.94 -4.92 18.45
C LEU A 35 -17.53 -6.25 18.00
N ALA A 36 -16.75 -7.05 17.25
CA ALA A 36 -17.17 -8.39 16.86
C ALA A 36 -17.39 -9.31 18.06
N GLY A 37 -16.51 -9.26 19.07
CA GLY A 37 -16.66 -10.01 20.31
C GLY A 37 -17.91 -9.61 21.12
N VAL A 38 -18.21 -8.31 21.22
CA VAL A 38 -19.40 -7.80 21.91
C VAL A 38 -20.69 -8.23 21.20
N VAL A 39 -20.74 -8.14 19.87
CA VAL A 39 -21.87 -8.63 19.08
C VAL A 39 -22.05 -10.14 19.29
N LEU A 40 -20.97 -10.92 19.26
CA LEU A 40 -21.01 -12.35 19.48
C LEU A 40 -21.53 -12.70 20.89
N LEU A 41 -21.09 -11.96 21.93
CA LEU A 41 -21.61 -12.11 23.29
C LEU A 41 -23.10 -11.80 23.38
N GLY A 42 -23.58 -10.79 22.65
CA GLY A 42 -25.01 -10.47 22.56
C GLY A 42 -25.86 -11.60 21.99
N TRP A 43 -25.31 -12.39 21.07
CA TRP A 43 -25.93 -13.59 20.53
C TRP A 43 -25.85 -14.79 21.49
N LEU A 44 -24.69 -15.01 22.12
CA LEU A 44 -24.48 -16.14 23.05
C LEU A 44 -25.22 -15.98 24.38
N VAL A 45 -25.47 -14.74 24.82
CA VAL A 45 -26.11 -14.41 26.09
C VAL A 45 -27.36 -13.56 25.82
N PRO A 46 -28.55 -14.20 25.66
CA PRO A 46 -29.80 -13.51 25.33
C PRO A 46 -30.16 -12.28 26.20
N PRO A 47 -29.95 -12.28 27.53
CA PRO A 47 -30.23 -11.09 28.34
C PRO A 47 -29.30 -9.90 28.03
N LEU A 48 -28.06 -10.13 27.59
CA LEU A 48 -27.16 -9.07 27.13
C LEU A 48 -27.58 -8.55 25.76
N GLY A 49 -28.00 -9.45 24.86
CA GLY A 49 -28.51 -9.07 23.53
C GLY A 49 -29.67 -8.08 23.58
N ARG A 50 -30.60 -8.24 24.53
CA ARG A 50 -31.76 -7.35 24.70
C ARG A 50 -31.39 -5.92 25.12
N VAL A 51 -30.20 -5.70 25.68
CA VAL A 51 -29.70 -4.38 26.08
C VAL A 51 -29.07 -3.65 24.89
N PHE A 52 -28.58 -4.38 23.89
CA PHE A 52 -27.92 -3.77 22.74
C PHE A 52 -28.93 -3.13 21.77
N PRO A 53 -28.51 -2.07 21.05
CA PRO A 53 -29.33 -1.52 19.98
C PRO A 53 -29.66 -2.61 18.95
N ALA A 54 -30.92 -2.68 18.50
CA ALA A 54 -31.38 -3.72 17.59
C ALA A 54 -30.52 -3.87 16.32
N TRP A 55 -29.93 -2.77 15.84
CA TRP A 55 -29.06 -2.78 14.65
C TRP A 55 -27.69 -3.45 14.87
N TRP A 56 -27.24 -3.66 16.11
CA TRP A 56 -26.00 -4.41 16.41
C TRP A 56 -26.20 -5.89 16.14
N LEU A 57 -27.35 -6.44 16.56
CA LEU A 57 -27.68 -7.86 16.41
C LEU A 57 -28.11 -8.24 14.98
N LEU A 58 -28.24 -7.25 14.08
CA LEU A 58 -28.33 -7.51 12.64
C LEU A 58 -27.03 -8.11 12.07
N MET A 59 -25.89 -7.93 12.75
CA MET A 59 -24.66 -8.65 12.43
C MET A 59 -24.81 -10.10 12.90
N GLN A 60 -24.82 -11.01 11.94
CA GLN A 60 -24.96 -12.44 12.17
C GLN A 60 -23.76 -13.01 12.95
N PRO A 61 -23.95 -14.03 13.80
CA PRO A 61 -22.90 -14.58 14.65
C PRO A 61 -21.74 -15.14 13.81
N ASN A 62 -22.02 -15.73 12.65
CA ASN A 62 -20.99 -16.25 11.73
C ASN A 62 -20.07 -15.13 11.19
N VAL A 63 -20.62 -13.93 10.95
CA VAL A 63 -19.85 -12.72 10.58
C VAL A 63 -19.01 -12.27 11.77
N ALA A 64 -19.58 -12.26 12.97
CA ALA A 64 -18.89 -11.85 14.18
C ALA A 64 -17.68 -12.74 14.48
N VAL A 65 -17.83 -14.06 14.41
CA VAL A 65 -16.72 -15.02 14.57
C VAL A 65 -15.64 -14.81 13.52
N SER A 66 -16.02 -14.63 12.26
CA SER A 66 -15.07 -14.44 11.15
C SER A 66 -14.26 -13.14 11.29
N VAL A 67 -14.92 -12.04 11.64
CA VAL A 67 -14.28 -10.73 11.89
C VAL A 67 -13.37 -10.80 13.11
N LEU A 68 -13.78 -11.48 14.18
CA LEU A 68 -12.97 -11.68 15.38
C LEU A 68 -11.70 -12.48 15.04
N ALA A 69 -11.83 -13.58 14.29
CA ALA A 69 -10.70 -14.39 13.88
C ALA A 69 -9.71 -13.61 13.00
N LEU A 70 -10.21 -12.84 12.02
CA LEU A 70 -9.38 -11.97 11.17
C LEU A 70 -8.69 -10.85 11.98
N GLY A 71 -9.40 -10.25 12.93
CA GLY A 71 -8.87 -9.20 13.81
C GLY A 71 -7.75 -9.71 14.72
N VAL A 72 -7.97 -10.86 15.39
CA VAL A 72 -6.94 -11.52 16.21
C VAL A 72 -5.75 -11.95 15.36
N SER A 73 -5.97 -12.51 14.17
CA SER A 73 -4.90 -12.86 13.22
C SER A 73 -4.03 -11.64 12.87
N LEU A 74 -4.67 -10.52 12.51
CA LEU A 74 -4.00 -9.26 12.13
C LEU A 74 -3.18 -8.67 13.29
N LEU A 75 -3.64 -8.83 14.54
CA LEU A 75 -2.98 -8.35 15.75
C LEU A 75 -1.85 -9.27 16.21
N ALA A 76 -2.07 -10.59 16.22
CA ALA A 76 -1.15 -11.59 16.72
C ALA A 76 0.10 -11.74 15.84
N ARG A 77 -0.05 -11.64 14.51
CA ARG A 77 1.04 -11.66 13.52
C ARG A 77 1.97 -12.88 13.61
N ARG A 78 1.51 -13.98 14.21
CA ARG A 78 2.23 -15.24 14.30
C ARG A 78 1.59 -16.25 13.37
N LEU A 79 2.40 -16.90 12.53
CA LEU A 79 1.92 -17.82 11.47
C LEU A 79 1.03 -18.94 12.05
N TRP A 80 1.45 -19.53 13.17
CA TRP A 80 0.75 -20.59 13.90
C TRP A 80 -0.53 -20.14 14.61
N VAL A 81 -0.76 -18.83 14.77
CA VAL A 81 -2.02 -18.27 15.28
C VAL A 81 -2.91 -17.81 14.12
N SER A 82 -2.31 -17.19 13.11
CA SER A 82 -3.01 -16.53 12.01
C SER A 82 -3.64 -17.53 11.05
N VAL A 83 -2.92 -18.58 10.66
CA VAL A 83 -3.38 -19.60 9.72
C VAL A 83 -4.65 -20.32 10.22
N PRO A 84 -4.69 -20.91 11.43
CA PRO A 84 -5.90 -21.59 11.90
C PRO A 84 -7.10 -20.64 12.05
N LEU A 85 -6.89 -19.40 12.52
CA LEU A 85 -7.97 -18.41 12.62
C LEU A 85 -8.54 -18.01 11.26
N VAL A 86 -7.67 -17.80 10.28
CA VAL A 86 -8.08 -17.46 8.90
C VAL A 86 -8.81 -18.63 8.24
N LEU A 87 -8.39 -19.87 8.50
CA LEU A 87 -9.10 -21.06 8.02
C LEU A 87 -10.51 -21.16 8.61
N VAL A 88 -10.68 -20.87 9.90
CA VAL A 88 -12.02 -20.84 10.53
C VAL A 88 -12.91 -19.80 9.86
N ALA A 89 -12.43 -18.57 9.66
CA ALA A 89 -13.19 -17.52 8.97
C ALA A 89 -13.51 -17.89 7.51
N PHE A 90 -12.58 -18.53 6.81
CA PHE A 90 -12.78 -18.99 5.44
C PHE A 90 -13.83 -20.08 5.34
N LEU A 91 -13.82 -21.06 6.26
CA LEU A 91 -14.80 -22.14 6.29
C LEU A 91 -16.22 -21.63 6.60
N LEU A 92 -16.37 -20.71 7.56
CA LEU A 92 -17.65 -20.09 7.89
C LEU A 92 -18.23 -19.25 6.73
N ALA A 93 -17.37 -18.49 6.04
CA ALA A 93 -17.79 -17.74 4.87
C ALA A 93 -18.09 -18.65 3.66
N GLY A 94 -17.31 -19.71 3.48
CA GLY A 94 -17.52 -20.71 2.44
C GLY A 94 -18.81 -21.50 2.62
N SER A 95 -19.15 -21.89 3.86
CA SER A 95 -20.41 -22.57 4.16
C SER A 95 -21.62 -21.70 3.80
N ALA A 96 -21.52 -20.37 3.93
CA ALA A 96 -22.58 -19.45 3.55
C ALA A 96 -22.83 -19.32 2.05
N LEU A 97 -21.87 -19.73 1.21
CA LEU A 97 -22.04 -19.77 -0.23
C LEU A 97 -22.61 -21.11 -0.71
N VAL A 98 -22.37 -22.19 0.03
CA VAL A 98 -22.76 -23.57 -0.35
C VAL A 98 -24.10 -23.98 0.28
N GLY A 99 -24.38 -23.53 1.51
CA GLY A 99 -25.55 -23.94 2.30
C GLY A 99 -26.89 -23.35 1.86
N ARG A 100 -26.91 -22.51 0.81
CA ARG A 100 -28.08 -21.70 0.43
C ARG A 100 -29.30 -22.51 -0.03
N ASP A 101 -29.08 -23.74 -0.49
CA ASP A 101 -30.11 -24.69 -0.92
C ASP A 101 -30.19 -25.95 -0.02
N SER A 102 -29.48 -25.97 1.11
CA SER A 102 -29.29 -27.18 1.94
C SER A 102 -30.18 -27.18 3.20
N GLU A 103 -30.61 -28.37 3.63
CA GLU A 103 -31.43 -28.61 4.82
C GLU A 103 -30.86 -27.99 6.13
N PRO A 104 -31.71 -27.67 7.13
CA PRO A 104 -31.27 -27.18 8.44
C PRO A 104 -30.32 -28.18 9.13
N GLY A 105 -29.16 -27.70 9.60
CA GLY A 105 -28.10 -28.53 10.21
C GLY A 105 -26.69 -28.33 9.63
N THR A 106 -26.52 -27.44 8.65
CA THR A 106 -25.21 -27.06 8.12
C THR A 106 -24.44 -26.13 9.08
N LEU A 107 -23.12 -26.00 8.88
CA LEU A 107 -22.20 -25.12 9.64
C LEU A 107 -22.74 -23.68 9.82
N GLU A 108 -23.60 -23.22 8.92
CA GLU A 108 -24.28 -21.92 8.99
C GLU A 108 -25.27 -21.79 10.15
N THR A 109 -25.93 -22.89 10.52
CA THR A 109 -26.98 -22.93 11.55
C THR A 109 -26.47 -23.34 12.94
N VAL A 110 -25.19 -23.74 13.04
CA VAL A 110 -24.58 -24.20 14.31
C VAL A 110 -24.54 -23.09 15.37
N LEU A 111 -24.49 -21.82 14.95
CA LEU A 111 -24.52 -20.65 15.84
C LEU A 111 -25.89 -19.96 15.87
N ASP A 112 -26.93 -20.56 15.27
CA ASP A 112 -28.27 -20.00 15.25
C ASP A 112 -28.97 -20.23 16.60
N VAL A 113 -28.68 -19.37 17.57
CA VAL A 113 -29.38 -19.32 18.85
C VAL A 113 -30.63 -18.49 18.65
N GLY A 114 -31.68 -19.11 18.10
CA GLY A 114 -32.88 -18.50 17.50
C GLY A 114 -33.73 -17.58 18.38
N VAL A 115 -33.21 -16.42 18.80
CA VAL A 115 -33.90 -15.54 19.77
C VAL A 115 -34.15 -14.11 19.27
N VAL A 116 -33.53 -13.62 18.17
CA VAL A 116 -33.63 -12.16 17.87
C VAL A 116 -33.88 -11.77 16.40
N SER A 117 -33.79 -12.67 15.42
CA SER A 117 -33.88 -12.28 14.00
C SER A 117 -34.79 -13.22 13.19
N ALA A 118 -35.71 -12.64 12.42
CA ALA A 118 -36.61 -13.37 11.51
C ALA A 118 -35.88 -13.97 10.28
N SER A 119 -34.62 -13.60 10.04
CA SER A 119 -33.74 -14.33 9.14
C SER A 119 -32.93 -15.35 9.95
N GLN A 120 -33.14 -16.63 9.65
CA GLN A 120 -32.25 -17.74 10.01
C GLN A 120 -30.79 -17.31 9.80
N GLY A 121 -29.85 -17.76 10.64
CA GLY A 121 -28.44 -17.30 10.79
C GLY A 121 -27.51 -17.27 9.56
N VAL A 122 -28.07 -17.21 8.36
CA VAL A 122 -27.44 -17.09 7.05
C VAL A 122 -26.69 -15.78 6.92
N MET A 123 -25.41 -15.87 6.60
CA MET A 123 -24.57 -14.72 6.34
C MET A 123 -24.95 -14.07 5.00
N ALA A 124 -25.03 -12.74 4.95
CA ALA A 124 -25.22 -12.04 3.68
C ALA A 124 -24.09 -12.42 2.69
N VAL A 125 -24.45 -12.75 1.45
CA VAL A 125 -23.50 -13.26 0.44
C VAL A 125 -22.33 -12.30 0.20
N GLN A 126 -22.57 -10.99 0.27
CA GLN A 126 -21.50 -10.01 0.11
C GLN A 126 -20.54 -10.00 1.31
N SER A 127 -21.05 -10.22 2.52
CA SER A 127 -20.22 -10.41 3.71
C SER A 127 -19.36 -11.66 3.59
N ALA A 128 -19.90 -12.76 3.06
CA ALA A 128 -19.15 -14.00 2.81
C ALA A 128 -18.01 -13.78 1.81
N TRP A 129 -18.31 -13.18 0.65
CA TRP A 129 -17.29 -12.84 -0.34
C TRP A 129 -16.22 -11.90 0.20
N TRP A 130 -16.62 -10.88 0.98
CA TRP A 130 -15.68 -9.97 1.59
C TRP A 130 -14.74 -10.70 2.57
N ILE A 131 -15.28 -11.57 3.43
CA ILE A 131 -14.49 -12.37 4.39
C ILE A 131 -13.52 -13.29 3.65
N ILE A 132 -13.95 -13.96 2.57
CA ILE A 132 -13.09 -14.80 1.74
C ILE A 132 -11.91 -13.98 1.18
N CYS A 133 -12.19 -12.80 0.63
CA CYS A 133 -11.15 -11.92 0.09
C CYS A 133 -10.17 -11.44 1.18
N ALA A 134 -10.69 -11.11 2.37
CA ALA A 134 -9.86 -10.76 3.53
C ALA A 134 -9.01 -11.94 4.02
N CYS A 135 -9.53 -13.18 3.98
CA CYS A 135 -8.78 -14.40 4.31
C CYS A 135 -7.64 -14.64 3.32
N ILE A 136 -7.91 -14.52 2.01
CA ILE A 136 -6.89 -14.63 0.96
C ILE A 136 -5.80 -13.59 1.19
N LEU A 137 -6.15 -12.34 1.47
CA LEU A 137 -5.18 -11.29 1.79
C LEU A 137 -4.35 -11.65 3.04
N ALA A 138 -4.97 -12.19 4.09
CA ALA A 138 -4.29 -12.66 5.31
C ALA A 138 -3.22 -13.70 4.98
N LEU A 139 -3.59 -14.70 4.19
CA LEU A 139 -2.69 -15.77 3.78
C LEU A 139 -1.59 -15.26 2.87
N LEU A 140 -1.88 -14.37 1.92
CA LEU A 140 -0.85 -13.75 1.06
C LEU A 140 0.20 -13.01 1.88
N VAL A 141 -0.21 -12.24 2.89
CA VAL A 141 0.70 -11.50 3.79
C VAL A 141 1.61 -12.45 4.57
N VAL A 142 1.08 -13.58 5.03
CA VAL A 142 1.78 -14.54 5.90
C VAL A 142 2.66 -15.51 5.10
N LEU A 143 2.18 -16.00 3.96
CA LEU A 143 2.83 -17.04 3.16
C LEU A 143 3.79 -16.47 2.11
N LEU A 144 3.56 -15.25 1.62
CA LEU A 144 4.33 -14.64 0.53
C LEU A 144 4.90 -13.25 0.91
N PRO A 145 5.72 -13.13 1.98
CA PRO A 145 6.16 -11.84 2.53
C PRO A 145 6.98 -10.97 1.55
N GLY A 146 7.51 -11.54 0.47
CA GLY A 146 8.26 -10.82 -0.56
C GLY A 146 7.43 -10.26 -1.72
N GLN A 147 6.15 -10.62 -1.84
CA GLN A 147 5.29 -10.26 -2.99
C GLN A 147 4.55 -8.93 -2.77
N HIS A 148 5.29 -7.83 -2.58
CA HIS A 148 4.70 -6.54 -2.16
C HIS A 148 3.67 -5.96 -3.15
N VAL A 149 3.84 -6.17 -4.46
CA VAL A 149 2.91 -5.69 -5.49
C VAL A 149 1.57 -6.44 -5.41
N LEU A 150 1.63 -7.77 -5.36
CA LEU A 150 0.44 -8.63 -5.27
C LEU A 150 -0.38 -8.31 -4.01
N ILE A 151 0.29 -8.19 -2.87
CA ILE A 151 -0.37 -7.87 -1.60
C ILE A 151 -0.99 -6.46 -1.63
N SER A 152 -0.36 -5.50 -2.30
CA SER A 152 -0.91 -4.14 -2.45
C SER A 152 -2.16 -4.12 -3.33
N LEU A 153 -2.17 -4.87 -4.43
CA LEU A 153 -3.34 -5.03 -5.30
C LEU A 153 -4.50 -5.71 -4.56
N ALA A 154 -4.21 -6.79 -3.83
CA ALA A 154 -5.20 -7.49 -3.01
C ALA A 154 -5.76 -6.58 -1.90
N THR A 155 -4.91 -5.77 -1.25
CA THR A 155 -5.34 -4.78 -0.25
C THR A 155 -6.27 -3.75 -0.87
N LEU A 156 -5.94 -3.22 -2.06
CA LEU A 156 -6.77 -2.24 -2.76
C LEU A 156 -8.15 -2.82 -3.11
N PHE A 157 -8.19 -4.07 -3.58
CA PHE A 157 -9.44 -4.76 -3.88
C PHE A 157 -10.33 -4.88 -2.64
N VAL A 158 -9.78 -5.31 -1.50
CA VAL A 158 -10.55 -5.42 -0.25
C VAL A 158 -11.03 -4.05 0.23
N VAL A 159 -10.21 -2.99 0.10
CA VAL A 159 -10.62 -1.61 0.43
C VAL A 159 -11.77 -1.14 -0.45
N MET A 160 -11.71 -1.36 -1.76
CA MET A 160 -12.78 -1.03 -2.69
C MET A 160 -14.07 -1.76 -2.34
N PHE A 161 -13.98 -3.06 -2.07
CA PHE A 161 -15.15 -3.86 -1.71
C PHE A 161 -15.78 -3.35 -0.41
N THR A 162 -14.98 -3.03 0.61
CA THR A 162 -15.49 -2.41 1.84
C THR A 162 -16.20 -1.09 1.56
N ALA A 163 -15.64 -0.22 0.72
CA ALA A 163 -16.24 1.07 0.38
C ALA A 163 -17.60 0.89 -0.29
N VAL A 164 -17.74 -0.05 -1.22
CA VAL A 164 -19.01 -0.40 -1.86
C VAL A 164 -20.05 -0.84 -0.83
N LEU A 165 -19.68 -1.69 0.13
CA LEU A 165 -20.60 -2.16 1.18
C LEU A 165 -21.05 -1.06 2.14
N VAL A 166 -20.12 -0.18 2.55
CA VAL A 166 -20.43 0.97 3.42
C VAL A 166 -21.37 1.93 2.70
N ILE A 167 -21.08 2.27 1.44
CA ILE A 167 -21.90 3.19 0.64
C ILE A 167 -23.28 2.60 0.37
N ALA A 168 -23.37 1.31 0.00
CA ALA A 168 -24.64 0.63 -0.22
C ALA A 168 -25.53 0.68 1.04
N ASN A 169 -24.94 0.56 2.22
CA ASN A 169 -25.66 0.72 3.49
C ASN A 169 -26.08 2.17 3.78
N LEU A 170 -25.19 3.14 3.57
CA LEU A 170 -25.50 4.56 3.79
C LEU A 170 -26.63 5.06 2.89
N LEU A 171 -26.68 4.59 1.64
CA LEU A 171 -27.69 4.98 0.66
C LEU A 171 -28.94 4.11 0.69
N SER A 172 -29.04 3.14 1.62
CA SER A 172 -30.13 2.15 1.67
C SER A 172 -30.34 1.41 0.34
N ALA A 173 -29.26 1.26 -0.43
CA ALA A 173 -29.27 0.78 -1.81
C ALA A 173 -28.99 -0.74 -1.91
N GLY A 174 -29.23 -1.50 -0.84
CA GLY A 174 -28.93 -2.93 -0.77
C GLY A 174 -29.69 -3.79 -1.79
N SER A 175 -30.83 -3.30 -2.31
CA SER A 175 -31.57 -3.95 -3.40
C SER A 175 -30.82 -3.94 -4.73
N LEU A 176 -29.91 -2.99 -4.96
CA LEU A 176 -29.08 -2.89 -6.18
C LEU A 176 -28.08 -4.05 -6.30
N LEU A 177 -27.76 -4.73 -5.19
CA LEU A 177 -26.89 -5.89 -5.14
C LEU A 177 -27.68 -7.21 -5.34
N GLY A 178 -28.92 -7.14 -5.85
CA GLY A 178 -29.73 -8.30 -6.20
C GLY A 178 -30.35 -9.06 -5.02
N GLN A 179 -30.64 -8.36 -3.91
CA GLN A 179 -31.07 -8.98 -2.64
C GLN A 179 -32.51 -8.62 -2.26
N SER A 180 -33.16 -9.54 -1.52
CA SER A 180 -34.35 -9.22 -0.73
C SER A 180 -33.97 -8.29 0.44
N LYS A 181 -34.92 -7.48 0.95
CA LYS A 181 -34.69 -6.53 2.07
C LYS A 181 -34.10 -7.16 3.35
N VAL A 182 -34.05 -8.49 3.44
CA VAL A 182 -33.71 -9.26 4.64
C VAL A 182 -32.24 -9.73 4.64
N GLN A 183 -31.57 -9.83 3.48
CA GLN A 183 -30.22 -10.40 3.34
C GLN A 183 -29.12 -9.35 3.00
N ILE A 184 -29.31 -8.11 3.45
CA ILE A 184 -28.34 -7.01 3.23
C ILE A 184 -27.25 -7.09 4.31
N THR A 185 -25.98 -6.87 3.94
CA THR A 185 -24.86 -6.71 4.90
C THR A 185 -25.23 -5.67 5.95
N SER A 186 -25.21 -6.03 7.23
CA SER A 186 -25.65 -5.10 8.27
C SER A 186 -24.74 -3.85 8.39
N PRO A 187 -25.27 -2.72 8.88
CA PRO A 187 -24.44 -1.53 9.15
C PRO A 187 -23.27 -1.85 10.08
N MET A 188 -23.50 -2.70 11.08
CA MET A 188 -22.47 -3.10 12.03
C MET A 188 -21.37 -3.93 11.37
N SER A 189 -21.71 -4.87 10.48
CA SER A 189 -20.72 -5.60 9.68
C SER A 189 -19.87 -4.64 8.83
N SER A 190 -20.50 -3.65 8.20
CA SER A 190 -19.79 -2.65 7.38
C SER A 190 -18.79 -1.82 8.19
N VAL A 191 -19.16 -1.40 9.41
CA VAL A 191 -18.24 -0.71 10.33
C VAL A 191 -17.05 -1.60 10.69
N THR A 192 -17.30 -2.87 11.03
CA THR A 192 -16.20 -3.79 11.36
C THR A 192 -15.28 -4.09 10.17
N PHE A 193 -15.81 -4.19 8.95
CA PHE A 193 -15.03 -4.33 7.73
C PHE A 193 -14.16 -3.10 7.47
N MET A 194 -14.73 -1.89 7.64
CA MET A 194 -13.99 -0.62 7.51
C MET A 194 -12.83 -0.53 8.51
N LEU A 195 -13.05 -0.91 9.75
CA LEU A 195 -12.03 -0.93 10.79
C LEU A 195 -10.92 -1.95 10.49
N LEU A 196 -11.29 -3.16 10.05
CA LEU A 196 -10.32 -4.18 9.63
C LEU A 196 -9.49 -3.71 8.44
N THR A 197 -10.09 -3.16 7.39
CA THR A 197 -9.32 -2.65 6.23
C THR A 197 -8.43 -1.48 6.60
N THR A 198 -8.89 -0.60 7.49
CA THR A 198 -8.08 0.53 7.98
C THR A 198 -6.88 0.04 8.77
N SER A 199 -7.08 -0.94 9.66
CA SER A 199 -6.00 -1.59 10.40
C SER A 199 -5.01 -2.27 9.47
N TRP A 200 -5.50 -2.93 8.41
CA TRP A 200 -4.66 -3.61 7.43
C TRP A 200 -3.79 -2.66 6.62
N VAL A 201 -4.38 -1.59 6.10
CA VAL A 201 -3.67 -0.54 5.37
C VAL A 201 -2.58 0.06 6.26
N ALA A 202 -2.90 0.34 7.52
CA ALA A 202 -1.95 0.85 8.50
C ALA A 202 -0.83 -0.15 8.85
N ALA A 203 -1.15 -1.45 8.96
CA ALA A 203 -0.15 -2.52 9.11
C ALA A 203 0.81 -2.55 7.92
N TRP A 204 0.25 -2.46 6.70
CA TRP A 204 0.99 -2.51 5.45
C TRP A 204 1.87 -1.26 5.24
N MET A 205 1.39 -0.07 5.62
CA MET A 205 2.17 1.17 5.64
C MET A 205 3.43 1.05 6.51
N ARG A 206 3.35 0.33 7.63
CA ARG A 206 4.48 0.14 8.55
C ARG A 206 5.61 -0.70 7.97
N TRP A 207 5.33 -1.58 7.00
CA TRP A 207 6.30 -2.53 6.45
C TRP A 207 7.17 -1.94 5.35
N GLY A 208 7.05 -0.63 5.06
CA GLY A 208 7.86 0.00 4.02
C GLY A 208 7.54 -0.49 2.61
N ALA A 209 6.48 -1.26 2.40
CA ALA A 209 6.03 -1.74 1.09
C ALA A 209 5.55 -0.59 0.18
N TRP A 210 5.22 0.56 0.77
CA TRP A 210 4.95 1.80 0.04
C TRP A 210 6.21 2.64 -0.21
N ARG A 211 7.42 2.20 0.16
CA ARG A 211 8.66 2.92 -0.18
C ARG A 211 8.75 3.29 -1.68
N PRO A 212 8.37 2.42 -2.64
CA PRO A 212 8.35 2.80 -4.06
C PRO A 212 7.24 3.80 -4.44
N VAL A 213 6.19 3.92 -3.62
CA VAL A 213 5.03 4.80 -3.83
C VAL A 213 5.15 6.11 -3.03
N LEU A 214 5.96 6.13 -1.97
CA LEU A 214 6.25 7.27 -1.09
C LEU A 214 7.58 7.95 -1.40
N GLU A 215 8.50 7.28 -2.12
CA GLU A 215 9.70 7.91 -2.66
C GLU A 215 9.35 8.82 -3.86
N ARG A 216 9.05 10.07 -3.51
CA ARG A 216 9.03 11.32 -4.29
C ARG A 216 8.44 11.33 -5.71
N GLY A 217 7.46 12.22 -5.87
CA GLY A 217 7.05 12.86 -7.12
C GLY A 217 5.60 13.34 -7.03
N ILE A 218 5.23 14.40 -7.77
CA ILE A 218 3.82 14.80 -7.99
C ILE A 218 2.98 13.56 -8.40
N ALA A 219 3.61 12.61 -9.08
CA ALA A 219 3.10 11.28 -9.43
C ALA A 219 2.56 10.44 -8.24
N ALA A 220 3.10 10.55 -7.03
CA ALA A 220 2.61 9.82 -5.85
C ALA A 220 1.28 10.39 -5.32
N VAL A 221 1.10 11.71 -5.46
CA VAL A 221 -0.16 12.39 -5.19
C VAL A 221 -1.15 12.08 -6.31
N SER A 222 -0.71 12.15 -7.57
CA SER A 222 -1.55 11.80 -8.73
C SER A 222 -2.02 10.35 -8.71
N LEU A 223 -1.20 9.39 -8.27
CA LEU A 223 -1.59 7.98 -8.15
C LEU A 223 -2.58 7.75 -7.00
N ARG A 224 -2.44 8.47 -5.88
CA ARG A 224 -3.43 8.49 -4.79
C ARG A 224 -4.80 9.01 -5.24
N TRP A 225 -4.81 10.09 -6.02
CA TRP A 225 -6.03 10.65 -6.59
C TRP A 225 -6.57 9.82 -7.75
N LEU A 226 -5.73 9.24 -8.62
CA LEU A 226 -6.14 8.36 -9.72
C LEU A 226 -6.76 7.06 -9.21
N ILE A 227 -6.23 6.47 -8.13
CA ILE A 227 -6.86 5.33 -7.46
C ILE A 227 -8.23 5.74 -6.91
N GLY A 228 -8.33 6.90 -6.24
CA GLY A 228 -9.62 7.45 -5.78
C GLY A 228 -10.60 7.73 -6.93
N PHE A 229 -10.16 8.36 -8.02
CA PHE A 229 -10.97 8.70 -9.19
C PHE A 229 -11.40 7.45 -9.99
N SER A 230 -10.52 6.45 -10.13
CA SER A 230 -10.83 5.17 -10.77
C SER A 230 -11.89 4.36 -10.02
N LEU A 231 -12.09 4.65 -8.72
CA LEU A 231 -13.11 4.04 -7.87
C LEU A 231 -14.40 4.88 -7.82
N VAL A 232 -14.29 6.21 -7.84
CA VAL A 232 -15.43 7.12 -7.68
C VAL A 232 -16.14 7.42 -9.00
N VAL A 233 -15.43 7.52 -10.14
CA VAL A 233 -16.04 7.90 -11.43
C VAL A 233 -16.91 6.80 -12.04
N PRO A 234 -16.50 5.52 -12.09
CA PRO A 234 -17.39 4.45 -12.56
C PRO A 234 -18.59 4.26 -11.64
N LEU A 235 -18.40 4.50 -10.34
CA LEU A 235 -19.44 4.43 -9.32
C LEU A 235 -20.44 5.59 -9.44
N PHE A 236 -19.97 6.82 -9.67
CA PHE A 236 -20.83 7.97 -9.95
C PHE A 236 -21.59 7.79 -11.26
N ALA A 237 -20.95 7.26 -12.30
CA ALA A 237 -21.59 6.95 -13.58
C ALA A 237 -22.64 5.83 -13.46
N ALA A 238 -22.38 4.80 -12.64
CA ALA A 238 -23.37 3.75 -12.35
C ALA A 238 -24.57 4.29 -11.56
N VAL A 239 -24.32 5.18 -10.58
CA VAL A 239 -25.34 5.82 -9.75
C VAL A 239 -26.22 6.80 -10.55
N THR A 240 -25.65 7.60 -11.45
CA THR A 240 -26.43 8.52 -12.30
C THR A 240 -27.19 7.80 -13.42
N TRP A 241 -26.65 6.71 -13.95
CA TRP A 241 -27.32 5.89 -14.97
C TRP A 241 -28.52 5.11 -14.40
N GLN A 242 -28.40 4.58 -13.19
CA GLN A 242 -29.44 3.77 -12.56
C GLN A 242 -30.63 4.59 -12.05
N ALA A 243 -30.45 5.90 -11.89
CA ALA A 243 -31.55 6.83 -11.64
C ALA A 243 -32.39 7.14 -12.90
N MET A 244 -31.97 6.69 -14.10
CA MET A 244 -32.57 7.10 -15.38
C MET A 244 -33.10 5.98 -16.27
N VAL A 245 -32.81 4.68 -16.04
CA VAL A 245 -33.07 3.63 -17.05
C VAL A 245 -33.89 2.45 -16.52
N ASP A 246 -35.07 2.25 -17.12
CA ASP A 246 -35.89 1.04 -17.05
C ASP A 246 -35.15 -0.19 -17.62
N VAL A 247 -35.56 -1.39 -17.18
CA VAL A 247 -34.91 -2.73 -17.27
C VAL A 247 -34.36 -3.16 -18.66
N ALA A 248 -34.65 -2.47 -19.76
CA ALA A 248 -34.29 -2.89 -21.12
C ALA A 248 -32.83 -2.66 -21.58
N GLY A 249 -31.92 -2.18 -20.73
CA GLY A 249 -30.58 -1.70 -21.15
C GLY A 249 -29.35 -2.51 -20.71
N TRP A 250 -29.51 -3.69 -20.12
CA TRP A 250 -28.43 -4.37 -19.37
C TRP A 250 -27.15 -4.67 -20.17
N ALA A 251 -27.26 -5.12 -21.43
CA ALA A 251 -26.10 -5.44 -22.26
C ALA A 251 -25.25 -4.21 -22.62
N ALA A 252 -25.89 -3.05 -22.82
CA ALA A 252 -25.20 -1.80 -23.10
C ALA A 252 -24.42 -1.30 -21.88
N ALA A 253 -24.94 -1.51 -20.66
CA ALA A 253 -24.30 -1.14 -19.41
C ALA A 253 -23.03 -1.97 -19.12
N VAL A 254 -23.07 -3.27 -19.42
CA VAL A 254 -21.88 -4.14 -19.30
C VAL A 254 -20.80 -3.70 -20.30
N ALA A 255 -21.18 -3.36 -21.53
CA ALA A 255 -20.25 -2.90 -22.55
C ALA A 255 -19.56 -1.57 -22.19
N THR A 256 -20.29 -0.59 -21.64
CA THR A 256 -19.71 0.68 -21.16
C THR A 256 -18.84 0.49 -19.94
N ALA A 257 -19.23 -0.34 -18.97
CA ALA A 257 -18.40 -0.65 -17.81
C ALA A 257 -17.06 -1.27 -18.24
N VAL A 258 -17.08 -2.26 -19.15
CA VAL A 258 -15.88 -2.89 -19.70
C VAL A 258 -15.02 -1.87 -20.45
N ALA A 259 -15.62 -1.01 -21.28
CA ALA A 259 -14.88 0.03 -22.01
C ALA A 259 -14.20 1.03 -21.07
N VAL A 260 -14.89 1.49 -20.01
CA VAL A 260 -14.33 2.39 -19.00
C VAL A 260 -13.20 1.70 -18.22
N SER A 261 -13.37 0.44 -17.82
CA SER A 261 -12.32 -0.34 -17.17
C SER A 261 -11.08 -0.50 -18.05
N LEU A 262 -11.26 -0.76 -19.35
CA LEU A 262 -10.15 -0.86 -20.31
C LEU A 262 -9.40 0.46 -20.48
N VAL A 263 -10.12 1.58 -20.57
CA VAL A 263 -9.51 2.93 -20.65
C VAL A 263 -8.72 3.26 -19.38
N LEU A 264 -9.26 2.93 -18.19
CA LEU A 264 -8.57 3.13 -16.92
C LEU A 264 -7.30 2.27 -16.81
N VAL A 265 -7.37 1.00 -17.22
CA VAL A 265 -6.20 0.11 -17.26
C VAL A 265 -5.14 0.64 -18.24
N ALA A 266 -5.55 1.12 -19.42
CA ALA A 266 -4.65 1.72 -20.39
C ALA A 266 -3.99 3.02 -19.86
N ALA A 267 -4.74 3.86 -19.15
CA ALA A 267 -4.22 5.07 -18.52
C ALA A 267 -3.22 4.75 -17.39
N LEU A 268 -3.49 3.72 -16.59
CA LEU A 268 -2.56 3.19 -15.57
C LEU A 268 -1.29 2.63 -16.20
N ALA A 269 -1.41 1.84 -17.26
CA ALA A 269 -0.26 1.31 -17.99
C ALA A 269 0.57 2.44 -18.64
N GLY A 270 -0.09 3.44 -19.24
CA GLY A 270 0.55 4.59 -19.86
C GLY A 270 1.30 5.46 -18.84
N SER A 271 0.70 5.73 -17.68
CA SER A 271 1.36 6.48 -16.60
C SER A 271 2.56 5.72 -16.02
N ALA A 272 2.47 4.40 -15.86
CA ALA A 272 3.59 3.56 -15.45
C ALA A 272 4.74 3.58 -16.48
N LEU A 273 4.44 3.60 -17.78
CA LEU A 273 5.44 3.70 -18.85
C LEU A 273 6.10 5.09 -18.88
N LEU A 274 5.32 6.16 -18.78
CA LEU A 274 5.83 7.53 -18.69
C LEU A 274 6.73 7.70 -17.47
N PHE A 275 6.39 7.07 -16.36
CA PHE A 275 7.22 7.06 -15.16
C PHE A 275 8.54 6.31 -15.34
N ARG A 276 8.54 5.14 -16.02
CA ARG A 276 9.80 4.46 -16.39
C ARG A 276 10.70 5.36 -17.24
N ARG A 277 10.12 6.11 -18.18
CA ARG A 277 10.85 7.08 -19.00
C ARG A 277 11.37 8.27 -18.18
N MET A 278 10.56 8.83 -17.29
CA MET A 278 10.98 9.90 -16.38
C MET A 278 12.14 9.45 -15.48
N ARG A 279 12.09 8.24 -14.89
CA ARG A 279 13.21 7.72 -14.09
C ARG A 279 14.49 7.54 -14.90
N ALA A 280 14.37 7.09 -16.15
CA ALA A 280 15.53 6.95 -17.04
C ALA A 280 16.18 8.32 -17.34
N LEU A 281 15.34 9.35 -17.53
CA LEU A 281 15.77 10.75 -17.73
C LEU A 281 16.33 11.38 -16.46
N GLU A 282 15.74 11.12 -15.29
CA GLU A 282 16.29 11.55 -14.00
C GLU A 282 17.65 10.90 -13.74
N GLY A 283 17.86 9.65 -14.13
CA GLY A 283 19.14 8.95 -13.99
C GLY A 283 20.28 9.53 -14.84
N SER A 284 19.98 10.18 -15.97
CA SER A 284 20.96 10.89 -16.80
C SER A 284 21.19 12.32 -16.31
N VAL A 285 20.11 13.05 -16.00
CA VAL A 285 20.19 14.43 -15.47
C VAL A 285 20.90 14.46 -14.12
N ARG A 286 20.68 13.47 -13.25
CA ARG A 286 21.30 13.39 -11.92
C ARG A 286 22.77 12.96 -11.97
N ARG A 287 23.20 12.24 -13.01
CA ARG A 287 24.62 11.99 -13.28
C ARG A 287 25.29 13.29 -13.76
N GLN A 288 24.71 13.97 -14.74
CA GLN A 288 25.23 15.26 -15.22
C GLN A 288 25.25 16.36 -14.14
N ALA A 289 24.31 16.34 -13.20
CA ALA A 289 24.27 17.31 -12.11
C ALA A 289 25.37 17.09 -11.04
N VAL A 290 25.99 15.91 -10.98
CA VAL A 290 26.86 15.49 -9.86
C VAL A 290 28.29 15.19 -10.30
N THR A 291 28.51 14.85 -11.58
CA THR A 291 29.84 14.55 -12.12
C THR A 291 30.32 15.61 -13.10
N ASP A 292 31.62 15.88 -13.11
CA ASP A 292 32.28 16.68 -14.15
C ASP A 292 32.32 15.89 -15.46
N GLU A 293 31.81 16.47 -16.55
CA GLU A 293 31.71 15.78 -17.85
C GLU A 293 33.08 15.48 -18.45
N THR A 294 34.09 16.27 -18.09
CA THR A 294 35.45 16.12 -18.63
C THR A 294 36.18 14.96 -17.98
N THR A 295 36.22 14.92 -16.65
CA THR A 295 37.05 13.98 -15.88
C THR A 295 36.30 12.77 -15.34
N GLY A 296 34.96 12.81 -15.30
CA GLY A 296 34.12 11.78 -14.67
C GLY A 296 34.24 11.72 -13.14
N LEU A 297 34.94 12.67 -12.52
CA LEU A 297 34.97 12.89 -11.07
C LEU A 297 33.68 13.60 -10.62
N LEU A 298 33.48 13.74 -9.31
CA LEU A 298 32.41 14.60 -8.79
C LEU A 298 32.68 16.06 -9.18
N ASN A 299 31.65 16.83 -9.47
CA ASN A 299 31.79 18.26 -9.74
C ASN A 299 31.83 19.08 -8.44
N GLN A 300 32.09 20.38 -8.55
CA GLN A 300 32.16 21.30 -7.41
C GLN A 300 30.87 21.33 -6.58
N GLY A 301 29.70 21.24 -7.22
CA GLY A 301 28.41 21.21 -6.53
C GLY A 301 28.26 19.96 -5.65
N ALA A 302 28.66 18.82 -6.17
CA ALA A 302 28.67 17.55 -5.45
C ALA A 302 29.67 17.53 -4.30
N TYR A 303 30.85 18.14 -4.47
CA TYR A 303 31.83 18.31 -3.39
C TYR A 303 31.22 19.03 -2.19
N TRP A 304 30.56 20.18 -2.39
CA TRP A 304 29.94 20.93 -1.30
C TRP A 304 28.77 20.18 -0.66
N GLN A 305 27.97 19.49 -1.49
CA GLN A 305 26.83 18.73 -1.03
C GLN A 305 27.23 17.54 -0.15
N PHE A 306 28.27 16.78 -0.54
CA PHE A 306 28.63 15.53 0.13
C PHE A 306 29.81 15.67 1.11
N GLY A 307 30.72 16.61 0.90
CA GLY A 307 31.88 16.83 1.77
C GLY A 307 31.49 17.14 3.20
N SER A 308 30.42 17.93 3.39
CA SER A 308 29.87 18.21 4.73
C SER A 308 29.38 16.95 5.46
N ALA A 309 28.79 16.00 4.74
CA ALA A 309 28.32 14.74 5.30
C ALA A 309 29.48 13.82 5.73
N VAL A 310 30.56 13.77 4.93
CA VAL A 310 31.77 13.00 5.27
C VAL A 310 32.41 13.54 6.55
N LEU A 311 32.54 14.86 6.68
CA LEU A 311 33.09 15.49 7.89
C LEU A 311 32.20 15.24 9.12
N GLN A 312 30.88 15.34 8.98
CA GLN A 312 29.95 15.02 10.07
C GLN A 312 30.01 13.54 10.48
N GLN A 313 30.20 12.64 9.52
CA GLN A 313 30.33 11.21 9.80
C GLN A 313 31.63 10.92 10.56
N ALA A 314 32.76 11.48 10.13
CA ALA A 314 34.03 11.35 10.83
C ALA A 314 33.94 11.89 12.26
N ALA A 315 33.31 13.06 12.46
CA ALA A 315 33.08 13.64 13.78
C ALA A 315 32.24 12.73 14.69
N ARG A 316 31.16 12.13 14.17
CA ARG A 316 30.33 11.18 14.94
C ARG A 316 31.05 9.87 15.27
N ALA A 317 31.98 9.46 14.43
CA ALA A 317 32.77 8.25 14.62
C ALA A 317 34.05 8.49 15.43
N GLU A 318 34.29 9.72 15.90
CA GLU A 318 35.53 10.14 16.56
C GLU A 318 36.79 9.84 15.71
N GLN A 319 36.64 9.94 14.38
CA GLN A 319 37.71 9.71 13.41
C GLN A 319 38.25 11.02 12.85
N GLN A 320 39.54 11.03 12.53
CA GLN A 320 40.17 12.15 11.83
C GLN A 320 39.83 12.10 10.33
N ALA A 321 39.52 13.26 9.76
CA ALA A 321 39.36 13.45 8.33
C ALA A 321 40.42 14.41 7.79
N SER A 322 40.85 14.20 6.56
CA SER A 322 41.81 15.07 5.88
C SER A 322 41.23 15.50 4.54
N ILE A 323 41.52 16.75 4.16
CA ILE A 323 41.19 17.29 2.84
C ILE A 323 42.51 17.56 2.13
N ILE A 324 42.64 17.08 0.91
CA ILE A 324 43.82 17.27 0.07
C ILE A 324 43.35 17.97 -1.20
N VAL A 325 44.00 19.09 -1.52
CA VAL A 325 43.75 19.85 -2.75
C VAL A 325 44.98 19.68 -3.63
N TYR A 326 44.76 19.27 -4.87
CA TYR A 326 45.79 19.13 -5.88
C TYR A 326 45.65 20.26 -6.89
N ASP A 327 46.77 20.82 -7.32
CA ASP A 327 46.87 21.79 -8.42
C ASP A 327 47.81 21.21 -9.47
N LEU A 328 47.43 21.28 -10.75
CA LEU A 328 48.20 20.69 -11.84
C LEU A 328 49.25 21.68 -12.37
N ASP A 329 50.51 21.45 -12.01
CA ASP A 329 51.62 22.26 -12.49
C ASP A 329 51.72 22.24 -14.03
N GLY A 330 51.78 23.43 -14.62
CA GLY A 330 52.07 23.59 -16.06
C GLY A 330 50.90 23.28 -17.00
N LEU A 331 49.67 23.07 -16.51
CA LEU A 331 48.50 22.80 -17.36
C LEU A 331 48.29 23.88 -18.44
N LYS A 332 48.51 25.15 -18.08
CA LYS A 332 48.44 26.28 -19.03
C LYS A 332 49.50 26.19 -20.14
N GLN A 333 50.73 25.80 -19.83
CA GLN A 333 51.79 25.64 -20.83
C GLN A 333 51.45 24.50 -21.81
N VAL A 334 50.86 23.41 -21.30
CA VAL A 334 50.38 22.31 -22.15
C VAL A 334 49.26 22.78 -23.06
N ASN A 335 48.29 23.53 -22.54
CA ASN A 335 47.21 24.12 -23.33
C ASN A 335 47.74 25.08 -24.42
N ASP A 336 48.71 25.92 -24.07
CA ASP A 336 49.28 26.93 -24.98
C ASP A 336 50.14 26.29 -26.08
N GLN A 337 50.85 25.20 -25.77
CA GLN A 337 51.78 24.53 -26.70
C GLN A 337 51.13 23.44 -27.56
N TYR A 338 50.18 22.69 -27.02
CA TYR A 338 49.59 21.51 -27.66
C TYR A 338 48.08 21.60 -27.88
N GLY A 339 47.45 22.69 -27.42
CA GLY A 339 46.02 22.93 -27.54
C GLY A 339 45.19 22.36 -26.39
N HIS A 340 43.97 22.87 -26.25
CA HIS A 340 43.06 22.51 -25.16
C HIS A 340 42.67 21.04 -25.13
N GLU A 341 42.65 20.34 -26.26
CA GLU A 341 42.36 18.90 -26.29
C GLU A 341 43.43 18.08 -25.54
N GLU A 342 44.71 18.45 -25.66
CA GLU A 342 45.79 17.74 -24.96
C GLU A 342 45.81 18.07 -23.47
N GLY A 343 45.53 19.31 -23.06
CA GLY A 343 45.33 19.63 -21.65
C GLY A 343 44.12 18.92 -21.05
N THR A 344 43.06 18.72 -21.84
CA THR A 344 41.90 17.91 -21.43
C THR A 344 42.30 16.45 -21.20
N LYS A 345 43.13 15.85 -22.07
CA LYS A 345 43.63 14.49 -21.88
C LYS A 345 44.51 14.37 -20.63
N LEU A 346 45.32 15.39 -20.34
CA LEU A 346 46.12 15.44 -19.12
C LEU A 346 45.24 15.41 -17.86
N LEU A 347 44.19 16.24 -17.83
CA LEU A 347 43.19 16.26 -16.76
C LEU A 347 42.52 14.90 -16.55
N VAL A 348 42.10 14.24 -17.63
CA VAL A 348 41.48 12.90 -17.58
C VAL A 348 42.45 11.85 -17.05
N CYS A 349 43.71 11.90 -17.48
CA CYS A 349 44.76 10.99 -17.02
C CYS A 349 45.01 11.16 -15.52
N PHE A 350 45.16 12.41 -15.06
CA PHE A 350 45.35 12.73 -13.65
C PHE A 350 44.14 12.28 -12.80
N ALA A 351 42.92 12.58 -13.23
CA ALA A 351 41.70 12.15 -12.56
C ALA A 351 41.60 10.63 -12.43
N THR A 352 42.00 9.89 -13.46
CA THR A 352 42.02 8.43 -13.46
C THR A 352 43.05 7.88 -12.48
N ALA A 353 44.25 8.44 -12.47
CA ALA A 353 45.31 8.06 -11.54
C ALA A 353 44.92 8.35 -10.08
N LEU A 354 44.35 9.53 -9.83
CA LEU A 354 43.88 9.94 -8.50
C LEU A 354 42.81 8.98 -7.98
N ARG A 355 41.82 8.65 -8.82
CA ARG A 355 40.74 7.71 -8.45
C ARG A 355 41.25 6.30 -8.15
N ALA A 356 42.27 5.84 -8.88
CA ALA A 356 42.90 4.54 -8.64
C ALA A 356 43.75 4.52 -7.35
N ALA A 357 44.31 5.67 -6.95
CA ALA A 357 45.10 5.81 -5.73
C ALA A 357 44.24 6.00 -4.46
N THR A 358 42.98 6.41 -4.61
CA THR A 358 42.05 6.63 -3.49
C THR A 358 41.19 5.41 -3.16
N ARG A 359 40.73 5.32 -1.90
CA ARG A 359 39.84 4.24 -1.45
C ARG A 359 38.41 4.52 -1.90
N GLY A 360 37.58 3.47 -2.00
CA GLY A 360 36.17 3.62 -2.38
C GLY A 360 35.30 4.42 -1.40
N ALA A 361 35.80 4.72 -0.20
CA ALA A 361 35.13 5.58 0.79
C ALA A 361 35.56 7.05 0.68
N ASP A 362 36.63 7.35 -0.07
CA ASP A 362 37.16 8.70 -0.21
C ASP A 362 36.35 9.48 -1.25
N LEU A 363 36.15 10.77 -0.98
CA LEU A 363 35.40 11.65 -1.88
C LEU A 363 36.37 12.41 -2.80
N VAL A 364 36.31 12.12 -4.10
CA VAL A 364 37.18 12.74 -5.11
C VAL A 364 36.36 13.61 -6.06
N ALA A 365 36.70 14.90 -6.13
CA ALA A 365 35.95 15.88 -6.90
C ALA A 365 36.88 16.88 -7.61
N ARG A 366 36.45 17.36 -8.78
CA ARG A 366 37.05 18.50 -9.47
C ARG A 366 36.32 19.78 -9.03
N ILE A 367 37.06 20.67 -8.39
CA ILE A 367 36.52 21.92 -7.81
C ILE A 367 36.83 23.17 -8.64
N GLY A 368 37.75 23.06 -9.61
CA GLY A 368 38.26 24.16 -10.43
C GLY A 368 38.59 23.75 -11.86
N GLY A 369 39.31 24.63 -12.57
CA GLY A 369 39.72 24.43 -13.96
C GLY A 369 40.89 23.47 -14.12
N ASP A 370 41.75 23.40 -13.11
CA ASP A 370 42.91 22.52 -12.92
C ASP A 370 42.62 21.41 -11.91
#